data_AF-A0A532AWS7-F1
#
_entry.id   AF-A0A532AWS7-F1
#
_cell.length_a   1.000
_cell.length_b   1.000
_cell.length_c   1.000
_cell.angle_alpha   90.00
_cell.angle_beta   90.00
_cell.angle_gamma   90.00
#
_symmetry.space_group_name_H-M   'P 1'
#
loop_
_entity.id
_entity.type
_entity.pdbx_description
1 polymer ?
#
loop_
_entity_poly.entity_id
_entity_poly.type
_entity_poly.pdbx_seq_one_letter_code
_entity_poly.pdbx_strand_id
1 'polypeptide(L)'
;MHGDGALFDYEAWASRAYGFAPFTEIFNVTGQPAASLPLFQSKGGLPIGIQLIGRKNEDHRLLRISLDLEQATAWTTRYQVIHARHFQA
;
A
#
# COMPACT_ATOMS: atom_id res chain seq x y z
N MET A 1 -24.64 -12.39 -5.56
CA MET A 1 -24.15 -12.16 -4.18
C MET A 1 -25.31 -12.39 -3.24
N HIS A 2 -25.64 -13.65 -2.96
CA HIS A 2 -26.61 -14.04 -1.92
C HIS A 2 -25.78 -14.84 -0.91
N GLY A 3 -25.55 -14.26 0.25
CA GLY A 3 -24.87 -14.90 1.38
C GLY A 3 -25.90 -15.20 2.45
N ASP A 4 -25.90 -16.43 2.93
CA ASP A 4 -26.80 -16.95 3.95
C ASP A 4 -26.75 -16.10 5.22
N GLY A 5 -27.85 -15.39 5.51
CA GLY A 5 -28.43 -15.10 6.85
C GLY A 5 -27.61 -14.46 7.97
N ALA A 6 -26.28 -14.41 7.89
CA ALA A 6 -25.43 -13.72 8.84
C ALA A 6 -25.43 -12.23 8.46
N LEU A 7 -26.06 -11.41 9.29
CA LEU A 7 -25.96 -9.95 9.18
C LEU A 7 -24.47 -9.58 9.15
N PHE A 8 -24.05 -8.93 8.08
CA PHE A 8 -22.69 -8.44 7.92
C PHE A 8 -22.35 -7.50 9.08
N ASP A 9 -21.36 -7.89 9.89
CA ASP A 9 -20.85 -7.05 10.97
C ASP A 9 -19.91 -5.99 10.39
N TYR A 10 -20.50 -4.85 10.05
CA TYR A 10 -19.79 -3.70 9.48
C TYR A 10 -18.69 -3.18 10.41
N GLU A 11 -18.94 -3.14 11.73
CA GLU A 11 -17.99 -2.60 12.71
C GLU A 11 -16.74 -3.48 12.83
N ALA A 12 -16.93 -4.80 12.92
CA ALA A 12 -15.80 -5.73 12.94
C ALA A 12 -15.01 -5.70 11.62
N TRP A 13 -15.70 -5.58 10.48
CA TRP A 13 -15.05 -5.44 9.18
C TRP A 13 -14.24 -4.14 9.08
N ALA A 14 -14.86 -3.00 9.43
CA ALA A 14 -14.24 -1.68 9.35
C ALA A 14 -13.02 -1.59 10.28
N SER A 15 -13.15 -2.05 11.53
CA SER A 15 -12.04 -2.07 12.49
C SER A 15 -10.82 -2.86 11.98
N ARG A 16 -11.05 -4.02 11.35
CA ARG A 16 -9.96 -4.82 10.74
C ARG A 16 -9.37 -4.11 9.52
N ALA A 17 -10.20 -3.52 8.67
CA ALA A 17 -9.75 -2.80 7.48
C ALA A 17 -8.87 -1.60 7.85
N TYR A 18 -9.33 -0.75 8.77
CA TYR A 18 -8.56 0.40 9.27
C TYR A 18 -7.32 -0.02 10.06
N GLY A 19 -7.36 -1.15 10.77
CA GLY A 19 -6.18 -1.69 11.44
C GLY A 19 -5.09 -2.16 10.47
N PHE A 20 -5.48 -2.68 9.30
CA PHE A 20 -4.55 -3.21 8.31
C PHE A 20 -4.04 -2.16 7.31
N ALA A 21 -4.93 -1.30 6.81
CA ALA A 21 -4.62 -0.35 5.74
C ALA A 21 -5.22 1.05 6.00
N PRO A 22 -4.84 1.71 7.11
CA PRO A 22 -5.49 2.95 7.56
C PRO A 22 -5.35 4.13 6.58
N PHE A 23 -4.36 4.08 5.68
CA PHE A 23 -4.01 5.23 4.83
C PHE A 23 -4.53 5.12 3.38
N THR A 24 -5.00 3.96 2.93
CA THR A 24 -5.25 3.72 1.50
C THR A 24 -6.71 3.89 1.09
N GLU A 25 -7.64 3.53 1.97
CA GLU A 25 -9.07 3.44 1.64
C GLU A 25 -9.67 4.76 1.14
N ILE A 26 -9.31 5.89 1.77
CA ILE A 26 -9.84 7.21 1.42
C ILE A 26 -9.60 7.55 -0.06
N PHE A 27 -8.53 7.06 -0.66
CA PHE A 27 -8.18 7.33 -2.06
C PHE A 27 -8.90 6.40 -3.05
N ASN A 28 -9.31 5.21 -2.62
CA ASN A 28 -10.22 4.36 -3.38
C ASN A 28 -11.61 5.03 -3.49
N VAL A 29 -12.09 5.62 -2.38
CA VAL A 29 -13.39 6.30 -2.32
C VAL A 29 -13.38 7.59 -3.13
N THR A 30 -12.35 8.41 -2.96
CA THR A 30 -12.29 9.74 -3.59
C THR A 30 -11.79 9.71 -5.04
N GLY A 31 -11.07 8.65 -5.41
CA GLY A 31 -10.58 8.42 -6.78
C GLY A 31 -9.36 9.27 -7.16
N GLN A 32 -8.65 9.85 -6.20
CA GLN A 32 -7.35 10.46 -6.48
C GLN A 32 -6.32 9.37 -6.86
N PRO A 33 -5.40 9.66 -7.80
CA PRO A 33 -4.31 8.75 -8.09
C PRO A 33 -3.37 8.64 -6.88
N ALA A 34 -2.95 7.41 -6.58
CA ALA A 34 -2.08 7.09 -5.45
C ALA A 34 -0.97 6.12 -5.88
N ALA A 35 0.25 6.36 -5.42
CA ALA A 35 1.41 5.50 -5.65
C ALA A 35 2.09 5.15 -4.32
N SER A 36 2.66 3.95 -4.22
CA SER A 36 3.42 3.49 -3.06
C SER A 36 4.85 3.17 -3.49
N LEU A 37 5.84 3.83 -2.88
CA LEU A 37 7.25 3.70 -3.24
C LEU A 37 8.07 3.15 -2.07
N PRO A 38 8.96 2.15 -2.28
CA PRO A 38 9.72 1.49 -1.22
C PRO A 38 10.98 2.30 -0.81
N LEU A 39 10.78 3.53 -0.30
CA LEU A 39 11.88 4.47 -0.06
C LEU A 39 12.80 4.06 1.09
N PHE A 40 12.29 3.33 2.08
CA PHE A 40 13.00 3.03 3.32
C PHE A 40 12.94 1.54 3.68
N GLN A 41 13.78 1.16 4.66
CA GLN A 41 13.72 -0.14 5.31
C GLN A 41 13.76 0.06 6.82
N SER A 42 13.09 -0.82 7.56
CA SER A 42 13.24 -0.91 9.00
C SER A 42 14.64 -1.40 9.37
N LYS A 43 15.03 -1.28 10.65
CA LYS A 43 16.29 -1.86 11.16
C LYS A 43 16.39 -3.37 10.92
N GLY A 44 15.25 -4.07 10.81
CA GLY A 44 15.16 -5.49 10.51
C GLY A 44 15.10 -5.83 9.02
N GLY A 45 15.34 -4.85 8.13
CA GLY A 45 15.37 -5.06 6.68
C GLY A 45 14.01 -5.04 5.98
N LEU A 46 12.89 -4.97 6.71
CA LEU A 46 11.55 -4.93 6.10
C LEU A 46 11.34 -3.62 5.31
N PRO A 47 10.80 -3.67 4.07
CA PRO A 47 10.48 -2.47 3.30
C PRO A 47 9.46 -1.58 4.02
N ILE A 48 9.68 -0.27 3.96
CA ILE A 48 8.75 0.77 4.41
C ILE A 48 8.38 1.62 3.20
N GLY A 49 7.10 1.59 2.85
CA GLY A 49 6.55 2.35 1.73
C GLY A 49 6.22 3.79 2.11
N ILE A 50 6.40 4.71 1.18
CA ILE A 50 5.86 6.06 1.23
C ILE A 50 4.72 6.17 0.21
N GLN A 51 3.55 6.59 0.68
CA GLN A 51 2.38 6.79 -0.15
C GLN A 51 2.34 8.24 -0.65
N LEU A 52 2.27 8.41 -1.96
CA LEU A 52 2.14 9.70 -2.63
C LEU A 52 0.76 9.80 -3.27
N ILE A 53 0.12 10.95 -3.10
CA ILE A 53 -1.24 11.22 -3.59
C ILE A 53 -1.20 12.40 -4.55
N GLY A 54 -1.67 12.18 -5.76
CA GLY A 54 -1.82 13.22 -6.77
C GLY A 54 -3.19 13.91 -6.68
N ARG A 55 -3.33 15.03 -7.39
CA ARG A 55 -4.67 15.59 -7.65
C ARG A 55 -5.40 14.68 -8.64
N LYS A 56 -6.74 14.74 -8.62
CA LYS A 56 -7.58 13.99 -9.56
C LYS A 56 -7.18 14.27 -11.02
N ASN A 57 -7.05 13.21 -11.82
CA ASN A 57 -6.61 13.24 -13.23
C ASN A 57 -5.18 13.79 -13.46
N GLU A 58 -4.34 13.91 -12.43
CA GLU A 58 -2.94 14.34 -12.55
C GLU A 58 -1.94 13.18 -12.38
N ASP A 59 -2.30 11.97 -12.81
CA ASP A 59 -1.49 10.75 -12.73
C ASP A 59 -0.07 10.95 -13.30
N HIS A 60 0.04 11.70 -14.40
CA HIS A 60 1.31 12.03 -15.04
C HIS A 60 2.28 12.78 -14.10
N ARG A 61 1.78 13.69 -13.24
CA ARG A 61 2.62 14.41 -12.27
C ARG A 61 3.04 13.50 -11.13
N LEU A 62 2.13 12.65 -10.66
CA LEU A 62 2.43 11.65 -9.64
C LEU A 62 3.52 10.68 -10.12
N LEU A 63 3.40 10.19 -11.36
CA LEU A 63 4.40 9.33 -11.99
C LEU A 63 5.74 10.05 -12.17
N ARG A 64 5.73 11.34 -12.55
CA ARG A 64 6.97 12.11 -12.69
C ARG A 64 7.71 12.23 -11.36
N ILE A 65 7.02 12.58 -10.28
CA ILE A 65 7.62 12.66 -8.94
C ILE A 65 8.11 11.28 -8.49
N SER A 66 7.34 10.22 -8.77
CA SER A 66 7.74 8.86 -8.46
C SER A 66 9.05 8.46 -9.15
N LEU A 67 9.21 8.82 -10.43
CA LEU A 67 10.44 8.60 -11.18
C LEU A 67 11.61 9.42 -10.62
N ASP A 68 11.39 10.70 -10.30
CA ASP A 68 12.44 11.55 -9.74
C ASP A 68 12.95 10.96 -8.40
N LEU A 69 12.04 10.42 -7.57
CA LEU A 69 12.39 9.73 -6.34
C LEU A 69 13.09 8.38 -6.59
N GLU A 70 12.69 7.64 -7.62
CA GLU A 70 13.34 6.38 -8.03
C GLU A 70 14.78 6.61 -8.45
N GLN A 71 15.04 7.70 -9.16
CA GLN A 71 16.40 8.06 -9.58
C GLN A 71 17.22 8.60 -8.42
N ALA A 72 16.60 9.36 -7.52
CA ALA A 72 17.28 9.94 -6.36
C ALA A 72 17.57 8.92 -5.25
N THR A 73 16.86 7.80 -5.22
CA THR A 73 17.00 6.79 -4.18
C THR A 73 17.30 5.45 -4.81
N ALA A 74 18.42 4.84 -4.45
CA ALA A 74 18.83 3.54 -5.00
C ALA A 74 17.98 2.37 -4.47
N TRP A 75 16.65 2.50 -4.37
CA TRP A 75 15.79 1.41 -3.89
C TRP A 75 15.79 0.22 -4.85
N THR A 76 16.04 0.46 -6.15
CA THR A 76 16.03 -0.57 -7.20
C THR A 76 17.18 -1.56 -7.05
N THR A 77 18.22 -1.22 -6.30
CA THR A 77 19.35 -2.11 -6.00
C THR A 77 19.16 -2.90 -4.71
N ARG A 78 18.03 -2.72 -4.01
CA ARG A 78 17.72 -3.42 -2.75
C ARG A 78 17.01 -4.73 -3.04
N TYR A 79 17.74 -5.84 -3.00
CA TYR A 79 17.15 -7.17 -3.10
C TYR A 79 16.77 -7.71 -1.72
N GLN A 80 15.55 -8.21 -1.59
CA GLN A 80 15.12 -8.92 -0.38
C GLN A 80 15.52 -10.38 -0.46
N VAL A 81 15.99 -10.94 0.66
CA VAL A 81 16.08 -12.38 0.83
C VAL A 81 14.64 -12.91 0.90
N ILE A 82 14.28 -13.84 0.02
CA ILE A 82 12.94 -14.45 0.03
C ILE A 82 12.82 -15.28 1.31
N HIS A 83 12.06 -14.78 2.29
CA HIS A 83 11.71 -15.54 3.49
C HIS A 83 10.52 -16.45 3.18
N ALA A 84 10.78 -17.60 2.54
CA ALA A 84 9.79 -18.66 2.39
C ALA A 84 9.61 -19.35 3.76
N ARG A 85 8.46 -19.10 4.42
CA ARG A 85 8.11 -19.78 5.67
C ARG A 85 7.44 -21.10 5.29
N HIS A 86 8.01 -22.23 5.71
CA HIS A 86 7.34 -23.53 5.62
C HIS A 86 6.06 -23.45 6.47
N PHE A 87 4.90 -23.39 5.84
CA PHE A 87 3.63 -23.58 6.53
C PHE A 87 3.49 -25.09 6.79
N GLN A 88 3.62 -25.52 8.05
CA GLN A 88 3.16 -26.84 8.46
C GLN A 88 1.65 -26.76 8.67
N ALA A 89 0.93 -27.70 8.03
CA ALA A 89 -0.51 -27.89 8.13
C ALA A 89 -0.88 -28.64 9.40
#